data_AF-A0A7S2JKD1-F1
#
_entry.id   AF-A0A7S2JKD1-F1
#
_cell.length_a   1.000
_cell.length_b   1.000
_cell.length_c   1.000
_cell.angle_alpha   90.00
_cell.angle_beta   90.00
_cell.angle_gamma   90.00
#
_symmetry.space_group_name_H-M   'P 1'
#
loop_
_entity.id
_entity.type
_entity.pdbx_description
1 polymer ?
#
loop_
_entity_poly.entity_id
_entity_poly.type
_entity_poly.pdbx_seq_one_letter_code
_entity_poly.pdbx_strand_id
1 'polypeptide(L)'
;EPAISDVPFLTRVPELVQRWADQSLVVFTCQYSAHRAPQFANWYHDKAPAHQRVAILSGGFRGWESCKLPFTVPDGPGVSAKVSDDTAMKLGYQFIQQAAQGQTVPAAVVAPPV
;
A
#
# COMPACT_ATOMS: atom_id res chain seq x y z
N GLU A 1 -7.71 6.39 -1.34
CA GLU A 1 -6.90 7.32 -0.53
C GLU A 1 -5.43 6.95 -0.54
N PRO A 2 -4.49 7.91 -0.42
CA PRO A 2 -3.07 7.62 -0.29
C PRO A 2 -2.78 6.88 1.02
N ALA A 3 -2.15 5.72 0.91
CA ALA A 3 -1.73 4.95 2.08
C ALA A 3 -0.43 5.47 2.71
N ILE A 4 0.37 6.24 1.95
CA ILE A 4 1.56 6.94 2.44
C ILE A 4 1.20 8.40 2.68
N SER A 5 1.47 8.86 3.89
CA SER A 5 1.20 10.22 4.39
C SER A 5 2.11 10.49 5.59
N ASP A 6 2.05 11.71 6.12
CA ASP A 6 2.77 12.09 7.35
C ASP A 6 2.38 11.23 8.56
N VAL A 7 1.12 10.75 8.58
CA VAL A 7 0.63 9.81 9.59
C VAL A 7 0.86 8.36 9.11
N PRO A 8 1.49 7.49 9.92
CA PRO A 8 1.64 6.07 9.58
C PRO A 8 0.31 5.40 9.27
N PHE A 9 0.31 4.54 8.24
CA PHE A 9 -0.92 3.87 7.78
C PHE A 9 -1.63 3.10 8.90
N LEU A 10 -0.88 2.37 9.73
CA LEU A 10 -1.43 1.55 10.81
C LEU A 10 -2.28 2.37 11.80
N THR A 11 -1.86 3.60 12.08
CA THR A 11 -2.59 4.53 12.96
C THR A 11 -3.93 4.96 12.35
N ARG A 12 -4.04 4.99 11.02
CA ARG A 12 -5.26 5.36 10.29
C ARG A 12 -6.20 4.18 10.04
N VAL A 13 -5.78 2.93 10.24
CA VAL A 13 -6.61 1.75 9.96
C VAL A 13 -7.99 1.81 10.62
N PRO A 14 -8.14 2.15 11.91
CA PRO A 14 -9.46 2.19 12.55
C PRO A 14 -10.43 3.17 11.86
N GLU A 15 -9.94 4.35 11.49
CA GLU A 15 -10.69 5.37 10.77
C GLU A 15 -11.06 4.91 9.36
N LEU A 16 -10.10 4.32 8.64
CA LEU A 16 -10.31 3.83 7.28
C LEU A 16 -11.35 2.70 7.25
N VAL A 17 -11.29 1.76 8.19
CA VAL A 17 -12.29 0.68 8.28
C VAL A 17 -13.68 1.22 8.53
N GLN A 18 -13.83 2.20 9.41
CA GLN A 18 -15.11 2.85 9.65
C GLN A 18 -15.61 3.59 8.41
N ARG A 19 -14.72 4.33 7.73
CA ARG A 19 -15.05 5.12 6.53
C ARG A 19 -15.58 4.25 5.40
N TRP A 20 -14.98 3.08 5.19
CA TRP A 20 -15.32 2.20 4.07
C TRP A 20 -16.24 1.05 4.49
N ALA A 21 -16.86 1.10 5.68
CA ALA A 21 -17.64 -0.01 6.23
C ALA A 21 -18.85 -0.43 5.37
N ASP A 22 -19.37 0.47 4.54
CA ASP A 22 -20.49 0.22 3.63
C ASP A 22 -20.08 -0.44 2.30
N GLN A 23 -18.78 -0.54 2.01
CA GLN A 23 -18.28 -1.16 0.79
C GLN A 23 -18.15 -2.67 0.93
N SER A 24 -18.67 -3.43 -0.02
CA SER A 24 -18.52 -4.90 -0.02
C SER A 24 -17.11 -5.38 -0.41
N LEU A 25 -16.28 -4.49 -0.97
CA LEU A 25 -14.94 -4.78 -1.44
C LEU A 25 -14.04 -3.54 -1.30
N VAL A 26 -12.88 -3.71 -0.69
CA VAL A 26 -11.79 -2.72 -0.66
C VAL A 26 -10.57 -3.31 -1.37
N VAL A 27 -10.06 -2.59 -2.37
CA VAL A 27 -8.90 -3.02 -3.17
C VAL A 27 -7.69 -2.17 -2.85
N PHE A 28 -6.60 -2.82 -2.45
CA PHE A 28 -5.31 -2.20 -2.22
C PHE A 28 -4.44 -2.31 -3.47
N THR A 29 -3.69 -1.25 -3.75
CA THR A 29 -2.73 -1.23 -4.84
C THR A 29 -1.50 -0.40 -4.45
N CYS A 30 -0.36 -0.73 -5.06
CA CYS A 30 0.78 0.18 -5.13
C CYS A 30 1.32 0.13 -6.56
N GLN A 31 2.58 0.51 -6.78
CA GLN A 31 3.14 0.51 -8.12
C GLN A 31 3.12 -0.87 -8.79
N TYR A 32 3.54 -1.92 -8.06
CA TYR A 32 3.56 -3.31 -8.53
C TYR A 32 2.71 -4.26 -7.67
N SER A 33 2.17 -3.77 -6.56
CA SER A 33 1.48 -4.56 -5.52
C SER A 33 2.31 -5.71 -4.91
N ALA A 34 3.63 -5.65 -4.97
CA ALA A 34 4.50 -6.73 -4.46
C ALA A 34 4.77 -6.68 -2.94
N HIS A 35 4.74 -5.48 -2.33
CA HIS A 35 5.16 -5.31 -0.93
C HIS A 35 4.13 -4.51 -0.11
N ARG A 36 3.92 -3.23 -0.46
CA ARG A 36 3.06 -2.32 0.32
C ARG A 36 1.59 -2.71 0.31
N ALA A 37 1.05 -3.04 -0.87
CA ALA A 37 -0.36 -3.37 -0.99
C ALA A 37 -0.73 -4.61 -0.16
N PRO A 38 0.03 -5.73 -0.20
CA PRO A 38 -0.19 -6.87 0.69
C PRO A 38 -0.12 -6.51 2.19
N GLN A 39 0.92 -5.78 2.60
CA GLN A 39 1.10 -5.43 4.01
C GLN A 39 -0.07 -4.60 4.54
N PHE A 40 -0.48 -3.58 3.78
CA PHE A 40 -1.56 -2.68 4.20
C PHE A 40 -2.93 -3.34 4.11
N ALA A 41 -3.14 -4.22 3.12
CA ALA A 41 -4.34 -5.03 3.00
C ALA A 41 -4.52 -5.94 4.22
N ASN A 42 -3.45 -6.60 4.69
CA ASN A 42 -3.51 -7.46 5.87
C ASN A 42 -3.87 -6.66 7.13
N TRP A 43 -3.20 -5.53 7.36
CA TRP A 43 -3.51 -4.67 8.52
C TRP A 43 -4.94 -4.14 8.52
N TYR A 44 -5.47 -3.80 7.33
CA TYR A 44 -6.85 -3.38 7.19
C TYR A 44 -7.81 -4.57 7.41
N HIS A 45 -7.53 -5.72 6.80
CA HIS A 45 -8.33 -6.93 6.90
C HIS A 45 -8.51 -7.40 8.34
N ASP A 46 -7.46 -7.33 9.16
CA ASP A 46 -7.50 -7.70 10.59
C ASP A 46 -8.52 -6.91 11.41
N LYS A 47 -8.95 -5.75 10.90
CA LYS A 47 -9.92 -4.85 11.54
C LYS A 47 -11.24 -4.76 10.79
N ALA A 48 -11.31 -5.25 9.55
CA ALA A 48 -12.47 -5.14 8.68
C ALA A 48 -13.63 -6.05 9.15
N PRO A 49 -14.90 -5.69 8.89
CA PRO A 49 -16.02 -6.58 9.12
C PRO A 49 -15.90 -7.86 8.27
N ALA A 50 -16.31 -9.00 8.82
CA ALA A 50 -16.17 -10.31 8.14
C ALA A 50 -16.89 -10.42 6.78
N HIS A 51 -17.87 -9.57 6.50
CA HIS A 51 -18.59 -9.54 5.23
C HIS A 51 -17.89 -8.67 4.17
N GLN A 52 -16.93 -7.81 4.56
CA GLN A 52 -16.20 -6.96 3.65
C GLN A 52 -15.01 -7.74 3.08
N ARG A 53 -14.91 -7.81 1.76
CA ARG A 53 -13.77 -8.43 1.09
C ARG A 53 -12.62 -7.44 1.00
N VAL A 54 -11.41 -7.93 1.22
CA VAL A 54 -10.18 -7.17 1.01
C VAL A 54 -9.39 -7.86 -0.09
N ALA A 55 -9.00 -7.11 -1.12
CA ALA A 55 -8.26 -7.63 -2.26
C ALA A 55 -7.05 -6.76 -2.59
N ILE A 56 -6.13 -7.32 -3.37
CA ILE A 56 -4.94 -6.64 -3.87
C ILE A 56 -5.00 -6.65 -5.39
N LEU A 57 -4.80 -5.49 -6.03
CA LEU A 57 -4.75 -5.39 -7.48
C LEU A 57 -3.45 -6.01 -7.99
N SER A 58 -3.53 -7.19 -8.62
CA SER A 58 -2.38 -7.89 -9.18
C SER A 58 -1.65 -7.02 -10.21
N GLY A 59 -0.32 -6.98 -10.12
CA GLY A 59 0.53 -6.13 -10.97
C GLY A 59 0.51 -4.64 -10.62
N GLY A 60 -0.33 -4.22 -9.67
CA GLY A 60 -0.43 -2.83 -9.23
C GLY A 60 -0.77 -1.85 -10.35
N PHE A 61 -0.38 -0.60 -10.17
CA PHE A 61 -0.56 0.44 -11.17
C PHE A 61 0.13 0.10 -12.50
N ARG A 62 1.32 -0.50 -12.48
CA ARG A 62 2.03 -0.88 -13.72
C ARG A 62 1.31 -1.99 -14.50
N GLY A 63 0.68 -2.93 -13.81
CA GLY A 63 -0.20 -3.92 -14.43
C GLY A 63 -1.48 -3.32 -14.99
N TRP A 64 -2.06 -2.33 -14.31
CA TRP A 64 -3.20 -1.57 -14.82
C TRP A 64 -2.85 -0.78 -16.09
N GLU A 65 -1.71 -0.09 -16.06
CA GLU A 65 -1.18 0.70 -17.17
C GLU A 65 -0.83 -0.17 -18.39
N SER A 66 -0.23 -1.34 -18.19
CA SER A 66 0.13 -2.26 -19.30
C SER A 66 -1.10 -2.81 -20.02
N CYS A 67 -2.24 -2.94 -19.32
CA CYS A 67 -3.53 -3.26 -19.89
C CYS A 67 -4.20 -2.09 -20.63
N LYS A 68 -3.57 -0.91 -20.69
CA LYS A 68 -4.09 0.33 -21.29
C LYS A 68 -5.43 0.77 -20.69
N LEU A 69 -5.65 0.47 -19.41
CA LEU A 69 -6.85 0.88 -18.70
C LEU A 69 -6.76 2.36 -18.31
N PRO A 70 -7.88 3.10 -18.32
CA PRO A 70 -7.86 4.53 -18.01
C PRO A 70 -7.49 4.77 -16.55
N PHE A 71 -6.76 5.85 -16.30
CA PHE A 71 -6.45 6.34 -14.96
C PHE A 71 -6.35 7.87 -14.98
N THR A 72 -6.56 8.49 -13.83
CA THR A 72 -6.46 9.94 -13.65
C THR A 72 -5.21 10.25 -12.82
N VAL A 73 -4.41 11.24 -13.25
CA VAL A 73 -3.31 11.77 -12.44
C VAL A 73 -3.85 12.96 -11.65
N PRO A 74 -3.88 12.90 -10.30
CA PRO A 74 -4.49 13.94 -9.48
C PRO A 74 -3.85 15.34 -9.66
N ASP A 75 -2.54 15.38 -9.96
CA ASP A 75 -1.75 16.63 -10.00
C ASP A 75 -1.39 17.09 -11.43
N GLY A 76 -2.09 16.58 -12.44
CA GLY A 76 -1.82 16.88 -13.86
C GLY A 76 -0.61 16.13 -14.44
N PRO A 77 -0.34 16.27 -15.75
CA PRO A 77 0.77 15.61 -16.41
C PRO A 77 2.10 16.20 -15.91
N GLY A 78 2.82 15.51 -15.03
CA GLY A 78 4.17 15.97 -14.62
C GLY A 78 4.64 15.58 -13.21
N VAL A 79 3.75 15.17 -12.29
CA VAL A 79 4.21 14.45 -11.07
C VAL A 79 4.62 13.06 -11.51
N SER A 80 5.86 13.00 -11.98
CA SER A 80 6.38 11.92 -12.78
C SER A 80 6.27 10.61 -12.02
N ALA A 81 5.82 9.55 -12.71
CA ALA A 81 5.93 8.18 -12.23
C ALA A 81 7.31 7.90 -11.61
N LYS A 82 8.35 8.59 -12.10
CA LYS A 82 9.70 8.62 -11.55
C LYS A 82 9.80 9.00 -10.07
N VAL A 83 9.07 10.01 -9.59
CA VAL A 83 9.11 10.42 -8.17
C VAL A 83 8.53 9.32 -7.28
N SER A 84 7.48 8.65 -7.77
CA SER A 84 6.89 7.49 -7.10
C SER A 84 7.80 6.27 -7.17
N ASP A 85 8.45 6.02 -8.33
CA ASP A 85 9.47 4.97 -8.50
C ASP A 85 10.64 5.19 -7.50
N ASP A 86 11.21 6.40 -7.47
CA ASP A 86 12.35 6.78 -6.62
C ASP A 86 12.00 6.67 -5.12
N THR A 87 10.78 7.07 -4.74
CA THR A 87 10.27 6.94 -3.36
C THR A 87 10.05 5.48 -2.98
N ALA A 88 9.46 4.67 -3.87
CA ALA A 88 9.25 3.25 -3.65
C ALA A 88 10.58 2.52 -3.44
N MET A 89 11.58 2.79 -4.28
CA MET A 89 12.92 2.24 -4.17
C MET A 89 13.59 2.64 -2.85
N LYS A 90 13.59 3.94 -2.51
CA LYS A 90 14.20 4.44 -1.26
C LYS A 90 13.63 3.75 -0.03
N LEU A 91 12.31 3.64 0.05
CA LEU A 91 11.65 3.01 1.19
C LEU A 91 11.87 1.49 1.22
N GLY A 92 11.96 0.84 0.06
CA GLY A 92 12.33 -0.58 -0.04
C GLY A 92 13.76 -0.85 0.46
N TYR A 93 14.73 0.00 0.08
CA TYR A 93 16.10 -0.10 0.58
C TYR A 93 16.21 0.06 2.09
N GLN A 94 15.47 1.01 2.68
CA GLN A 94 15.44 1.21 4.12
C GLN A 94 14.93 -0.02 4.87
N PHE A 95 13.90 -0.68 4.34
CA PHE A 95 13.37 -1.92 4.90
C PHE A 95 14.41 -3.04 4.91
N ILE A 96 15.12 -3.24 3.78
CA ILE A 96 16.17 -4.27 3.65
C ILE A 96 17.34 -3.99 4.60
N GLN A 97 17.77 -2.73 4.71
CA GLN A 97 18.87 -2.33 5.60
C GLN A 97 18.54 -2.58 7.08
N GLN A 98 17.30 -2.28 7.50
CA GLN A 98 16.84 -2.51 8.87
C GLN A 98 16.78 -4.01 9.19
N ALA A 99 16.33 -4.84 8.24
CA ALA A 99 16.32 -6.30 8.41
C ALA A 99 17.73 -6.90 8.50
N ALA A 100 18.70 -6.37 7.74
CA ALA A 100 20.08 -6.86 7.71
C ALA A 100 20.90 -6.51 8.97
N GLN A 101 20.52 -5.45 9.70
CA GLN A 101 21.25 -4.98 10.88
C GLN A 101 20.79 -5.62 12.19
N GLY A 102 19.90 -6.62 12.15
CA GLY A 102 19.41 -7.33 13.35
C GLY A 102 18.64 -6.44 14.33
N GLN A 103 18.31 -5.21 13.93
CA GLN A 103 17.44 -4.34 14.71
C GLN A 103 16.01 -4.85 14.55
N THR A 104 15.39 -5.24 15.67
CA THR A 104 13.95 -5.44 15.73
C THR A 104 13.28 -4.10 15.48
N VAL A 105 12.89 -3.89 14.22
CA VAL A 105 12.01 -2.79 13.88
C VAL A 105 10.73 -3.00 14.71
N PRO A 106 10.21 -2.00 15.44
CA PRO A 106 8.95 -2.16 16.16
C PRO A 106 7.90 -2.66 15.17
N ALA A 107 6.98 -3.54 15.62
CA ALA A 107 6.01 -4.26 14.79
C ALA A 107 5.19 -3.38 13.80
N ALA A 108 5.24 -2.05 13.97
CA ALA A 108 4.73 -1.06 13.01
C ALA A 108 5.52 -0.95 11.68
N VAL A 109 6.70 -1.56 11.57
CA VAL A 109 7.59 -1.46 10.40
C VAL A 109 8.01 -2.85 9.84
N VAL A 110 7.64 -3.95 10.49
CA VAL A 110 8.11 -5.31 10.16
C VAL A 110 7.01 -6.18 9.62
N ALA A 111 7.12 -6.59 8.36
CA ALA A 111 6.79 -7.95 7.96
C ALA A 111 7.66 -8.35 6.74
N PRO A 112 8.68 -9.21 6.92
CA PRO A 112 9.40 -9.90 5.85
C PRO A 112 8.90 -11.38 5.76
N PRO A 113 9.41 -12.22 4.83
CA PRO A 113 8.79 -12.58 3.56
C PRO A 113 8.19 -14.01 3.53
N VAL A 114 7.14 -14.22 2.72
CA VAL A 114 6.84 -15.47 2.01
C VAL A 114 6.55 -15.12 0.56
#